data_AF-A0A6J0JDF0-F1
#
_entry.id   AF-A0A6J0JDF0-F1
#
_cell.length_a   1.000
_cell.length_b   1.000
_cell.length_c   1.000
_cell.angle_alpha   90.00
_cell.angle_beta   90.00
_cell.angle_gamma   90.00
#
_symmetry.space_group_name_H-M   'P 1'
#
loop_
_entity.id
_entity.type
_entity.pdbx_description
1 polymer ?
#
loop_
_entity_poly.entity_id
_entity_poly.type
_entity_poly.pdbx_seq_one_letter_code
_entity_poly.pdbx_strand_id
1 'polypeptide(L)'
;MDHIAAAEEQIASERLRRKLEEVNVAAQSQLSPIQDHINFTLQQAYFKCAYECFDRRRNQEEISNCVEYCSVPVVKSQQHFENEMAQFQERLNRSLVVCQDKFEAAKLQKIRPEAVNEMESCVHNAIEENLNTLPHIVQRMKTAFNIAN
;
A
#
# COMPACT_ATOMS: atom_id res chain seq x y z
N MET A 1 7.56 -2.74 41.41
CA MET A 1 8.01 -3.63 40.32
C MET A 1 7.09 -3.54 39.10
N ASP A 2 5.77 -3.37 39.24
CA ASP A 2 4.84 -3.25 38.09
C ASP A 2 5.01 -2.00 37.21
N HIS A 3 5.38 -0.84 37.77
CA HIS A 3 5.52 0.40 36.98
C HIS A 3 6.64 0.36 35.94
N ILE A 4 7.71 -0.39 36.21
CA ILE A 4 8.86 -0.51 35.29
C ILE A 4 8.47 -1.40 34.09
N ALA A 5 7.81 -2.53 34.35
CA ALA A 5 7.31 -3.42 33.29
C ALA A 5 6.24 -2.74 32.42
N ALA A 6 5.35 -1.93 33.01
CA ALA A 6 4.36 -1.16 32.26
C ALA A 6 5.01 -0.05 31.40
N ALA A 7 6.07 0.60 31.89
CA ALA A 7 6.82 1.60 31.13
C ALA A 7 7.58 0.97 29.95
N GLU A 8 8.17 -0.22 30.14
CA GLU A 8 8.84 -0.98 29.07
C GLU A 8 7.86 -1.38 27.96
N GLU A 9 6.65 -1.84 28.31
CA GLU A 9 5.61 -2.21 27.36
C GLU A 9 5.11 -1.00 26.55
N GLN A 10 4.96 0.17 27.19
CA GLN A 10 4.64 1.41 26.48
C GLN A 10 5.74 1.84 25.50
N ILE A 11 7.01 1.73 25.90
CA ILE A 11 8.15 2.07 25.04
C ILE A 11 8.19 1.13 23.83
N ALA A 12 7.99 -0.17 24.04
CA ALA A 12 7.94 -1.16 22.96
C ALA A 12 6.78 -0.89 21.99
N SER A 13 5.58 -0.59 22.52
CA SER A 13 4.42 -0.24 21.70
C SER A 13 4.67 1.00 20.82
N GLU A 14 5.29 2.04 21.38
CA GLU A 14 5.64 3.25 20.63
C GLU A 14 6.70 2.98 19.55
N ARG A 15 7.69 2.13 19.82
CA ARG A 15 8.68 1.71 18.81
C ARG A 15 8.04 0.95 17.67
N LEU A 16 7.14 0.01 17.97
CA LEU A 16 6.38 -0.73 16.96
C LEU A 16 5.54 0.21 16.09
N ARG A 17 4.85 1.17 16.71
CA ARG A 17 4.07 2.19 16.00
C ARG A 17 4.92 2.99 15.02
N ARG A 18 6.12 3.42 15.44
CA ARG A 18 7.05 4.15 14.56
C ARG A 18 7.51 3.30 13.39
N LYS A 19 7.85 2.03 13.61
CA LYS A 19 8.23 1.10 12.53
C LYS A 19 7.09 0.89 11.53
N LEU A 20 5.84 0.80 11.98
CA LEU A 20 4.70 0.71 11.07
C LEU A 20 4.53 1.97 10.22
N GLU A 21 4.77 3.14 10.81
CA GLU A 21 4.74 4.40 10.07
C GLU A 21 5.86 4.49 9.02
N GLU A 22 7.06 3.98 9.32
CA GLU A 22 8.15 3.88 8.34
C GLU A 22 7.74 3.06 7.10
N VAL A 23 6.96 1.98 7.28
CA VAL A 23 6.44 1.21 6.16
C VAL A 23 5.46 2.00 5.32
N ASN A 24 4.55 2.74 5.96
CA ASN A 24 3.59 3.59 5.25
C ASN A 24 4.31 4.64 4.41
N VAL A 25 5.32 5.30 4.99
CA VAL A 25 6.12 6.32 4.31
C VAL A 25 6.91 5.70 3.15
N ALA A 26 7.54 4.54 3.35
CA ALA A 26 8.28 3.86 2.30
C ALA A 26 7.38 3.43 1.13
N ALA A 27 6.21 2.87 1.43
CA ALA A 27 5.21 2.50 0.43
C ALA A 27 4.75 3.74 -0.35
N GLN A 28 4.36 4.81 0.33
CA GLN A 28 3.95 6.07 -0.30
C GLN A 28 5.06 6.64 -1.20
N SER A 29 6.30 6.67 -0.71
CA SER A 29 7.43 7.21 -1.46
C SER A 29 7.70 6.43 -2.75
N GLN A 30 7.65 5.08 -2.70
CA GLN A 30 7.92 4.27 -3.90
C GLN A 30 6.76 4.28 -4.90
N LEU A 31 5.53 4.46 -4.42
CA LEU A 31 4.33 4.41 -5.23
C LEU A 31 3.86 5.77 -5.74
N SER A 32 4.36 6.85 -5.16
CA SER A 32 4.07 8.23 -5.60
C SER A 32 4.29 8.43 -7.10
N PRO A 33 5.39 7.95 -7.73
CA PRO A 33 5.57 8.09 -9.19
C PRO A 33 4.50 7.37 -10.02
N ILE A 34 3.93 6.27 -9.49
CA ILE A 34 2.86 5.53 -10.16
C ILE A 34 1.56 6.34 -10.11
N GLN A 35 1.22 6.86 -8.94
CA GLN A 35 0.05 7.73 -8.79
C GLN A 35 0.20 9.01 -9.62
N ASP A 36 1.39 9.61 -9.67
CA ASP A 36 1.68 10.77 -10.50
C ASP A 36 1.43 10.46 -11.99
N HIS A 37 1.89 9.30 -12.47
CA HIS A 37 1.63 8.89 -13.84
C HIS A 37 0.12 8.74 -14.12
N ILE A 38 -0.65 8.14 -13.21
CA ILE A 38 -2.11 8.04 -13.35
C ILE A 38 -2.74 9.44 -13.37
N ASN A 39 -2.42 10.27 -12.38
CA ASN A 39 -3.05 11.56 -12.12
C ASN A 39 -2.68 12.65 -13.13
N PHE A 40 -1.49 12.58 -13.74
CA PHE A 40 -1.03 13.56 -14.71
C PHE A 40 -0.99 13.01 -16.13
N THR A 41 -0.32 11.88 -16.35
CA THR A 41 -0.12 11.37 -17.72
C THR A 41 -1.40 10.78 -18.28
N LEU A 42 -2.00 9.81 -17.59
CA LEU A 42 -3.21 9.14 -18.08
C LEU A 42 -4.42 10.08 -18.06
N GLN A 43 -4.57 10.87 -17.00
CA GLN A 43 -5.64 11.89 -16.93
C GLN A 43 -5.53 12.93 -18.03
N GLN A 44 -4.31 13.44 -18.35
CA GLN A 44 -4.15 14.38 -19.45
C GLN A 44 -4.54 13.74 -20.79
N ALA A 45 -4.14 12.50 -21.03
CA ALA A 45 -4.51 11.76 -22.24
C ALA A 45 -6.03 11.55 -22.33
N TYR A 46 -6.67 11.21 -21.21
CA TYR A 46 -8.13 11.11 -21.10
C TYR A 46 -8.81 12.41 -21.51
N PHE A 47 -8.42 13.56 -20.93
CA PHE A 47 -9.06 14.84 -21.25
C PHE A 47 -8.86 15.27 -22.71
N LYS A 48 -7.66 15.04 -23.27
CA LYS A 48 -7.39 15.29 -24.69
C LYS A 48 -8.28 14.44 -25.60
N CYS A 49 -8.40 13.15 -25.31
CA CYS A 49 -9.27 12.22 -26.03
C CYS A 49 -10.75 12.62 -25.90
N ALA A 50 -11.21 12.89 -24.67
CA ALA A 50 -12.59 13.25 -24.38
C ALA A 50 -13.00 14.57 -25.06
N TYR A 51 -12.10 15.54 -25.16
CA TYR A 51 -12.33 16.78 -25.90
C TYR A 51 -12.70 16.51 -27.37
N GLU A 52 -12.01 15.57 -28.03
CA GLU A 52 -12.28 15.20 -29.43
C GLU A 52 -13.62 14.45 -29.61
N CYS A 53 -14.20 13.91 -28.54
CA CYS A 53 -15.50 13.24 -28.60
C CYS A 53 -16.67 14.19 -28.85
N PHE A 54 -16.56 15.48 -28.49
CA PHE A 54 -17.65 16.45 -28.59
C PHE A 54 -17.79 17.03 -30.00
N ASP A 55 -18.34 16.23 -30.90
CA ASP A 55 -18.60 16.59 -32.31
C ASP A 55 -20.11 16.72 -32.58
N ARG A 56 -20.52 17.82 -33.24
CA ARG A 56 -21.93 18.06 -33.62
C ARG A 56 -22.50 17.03 -34.59
N ARG A 57 -21.64 16.25 -35.26
CA ARG A 57 -22.03 15.16 -36.15
C ARG A 57 -22.42 13.89 -35.39
N ARG A 58 -22.06 13.78 -34.11
CA ARG A 58 -22.34 12.63 -33.26
C ARG A 58 -23.60 12.87 -32.44
N ASN A 59 -24.33 11.80 -32.17
CA ASN A 59 -25.43 11.82 -31.21
C ASN A 59 -24.91 11.66 -29.76
N GLN A 60 -25.80 11.82 -28.78
CA GLN A 60 -25.42 11.79 -27.37
C GLN A 60 -24.84 10.43 -26.92
N GLU A 61 -25.35 9.32 -27.44
CA GLU A 61 -24.87 7.97 -27.09
C GLU A 61 -23.45 7.74 -27.64
N GLU A 62 -23.20 8.15 -28.88
CA GLU A 62 -21.87 8.10 -29.49
C GLU A 62 -20.84 8.95 -28.74
N ILE A 63 -21.25 10.12 -28.24
CA ILE A 63 -20.40 10.96 -27.39
C ILE A 63 -20.11 10.26 -26.06
N SER A 64 -21.14 9.73 -25.37
CA SER A 64 -20.96 9.03 -24.10
C SER A 64 -20.04 7.81 -24.22
N ASN A 65 -20.25 6.96 -25.23
CA ASN A 65 -19.42 5.77 -25.49
C ASN A 65 -17.97 6.16 -25.80
N CYS A 66 -17.76 7.26 -26.53
CA CYS A 66 -16.42 7.78 -26.81
C CYS A 66 -15.71 8.25 -25.53
N VAL A 67 -16.39 9.02 -24.68
CA VAL A 67 -15.82 9.51 -23.41
C VAL A 67 -15.53 8.35 -22.46
N GLU A 68 -16.42 7.36 -22.38
CA GLU A 68 -16.20 6.15 -21.59
C GLU A 68 -14.94 5.42 -22.08
N TYR A 69 -14.81 5.21 -23.39
CA TYR A 69 -13.61 4.61 -23.99
C TYR A 69 -12.33 5.36 -23.61
N CYS A 70 -12.34 6.70 -23.69
CA CYS A 70 -11.20 7.52 -23.31
C CYS A 70 -10.84 7.38 -21.81
N SER A 71 -11.82 7.10 -20.95
CA SER A 71 -11.61 6.98 -19.49
C SER A 71 -11.02 5.62 -19.07
N VAL A 72 -11.17 4.59 -19.91
CA VAL A 72 -10.78 3.20 -19.58
C VAL A 72 -9.34 3.08 -19.06
N PRO A 73 -8.31 3.70 -19.66
CA PRO A 73 -6.94 3.59 -19.15
C PRO A 73 -6.79 4.13 -17.72
N VAL A 74 -7.38 5.29 -17.44
CA VAL A 74 -7.34 5.92 -16.10
C VAL A 74 -8.02 5.04 -15.07
N VAL A 75 -9.26 4.62 -15.35
CA VAL A 75 -10.07 3.82 -14.41
C VAL A 75 -9.40 2.49 -14.12
N LYS A 76 -8.91 1.79 -15.16
CA LYS A 76 -8.23 0.50 -14.99
C LYS A 76 -6.93 0.64 -14.19
N SER A 77 -6.12 1.65 -14.47
CA SER A 77 -4.88 1.87 -13.74
C SER A 77 -5.13 2.25 -12.28
N GLN A 78 -6.11 3.12 -12.02
CA GLN A 78 -6.50 3.48 -10.66
C GLN A 78 -6.99 2.26 -9.86
N GLN A 79 -7.88 1.45 -10.44
CA GLN A 79 -8.38 0.25 -9.77
C GLN A 79 -7.26 -0.78 -9.51
N HIS A 80 -6.35 -0.96 -10.47
CA HIS A 80 -5.20 -1.85 -10.28
C HIS A 80 -4.26 -1.34 -9.17
N PHE A 81 -4.03 -0.02 -9.12
CA PHE A 81 -3.24 0.61 -8.07
C PHE A 81 -3.84 0.35 -6.67
N GLU A 82 -5.15 0.60 -6.52
CA GLU A 82 -5.88 0.38 -5.26
C GLU A 82 -5.85 -1.09 -4.83
N ASN A 83 -6.03 -2.02 -5.77
CA ASN A 83 -6.02 -3.45 -5.48
C ASN A 83 -4.65 -3.94 -4.96
N GLU A 84 -3.56 -3.55 -5.61
CA GLU A 84 -2.21 -3.91 -5.15
C GLU A 84 -1.92 -3.31 -3.77
N MET A 85 -2.40 -2.09 -3.51
CA MET A 85 -2.26 -1.44 -2.21
C MET A 85 -3.05 -2.13 -1.11
N ALA A 86 -4.30 -2.49 -1.38
CA ALA A 86 -5.12 -3.27 -0.46
C ALA A 86 -4.44 -4.61 -0.12
N GLN A 87 -3.92 -5.31 -1.13
CA GLN A 87 -3.21 -6.57 -0.92
C GLN A 87 -1.91 -6.40 -0.12
N PHE A 88 -1.16 -5.33 -0.34
CA PHE A 88 0.03 -5.02 0.45
C PHE A 88 -0.32 -4.78 1.92
N GLN A 89 -1.34 -3.95 2.17
CA GLN A 89 -1.82 -3.67 3.53
C GLN A 89 -2.37 -4.92 4.22
N GLU A 90 -3.13 -5.76 3.51
CA GLU A 90 -3.65 -7.02 4.04
C GLU A 90 -2.52 -7.97 4.45
N ARG A 91 -1.49 -8.13 3.61
CA ARG A 91 -0.32 -8.97 3.93
C ARG A 91 0.41 -8.46 5.17
N LEU A 92 0.65 -7.15 5.26
CA LEU A 92 1.27 -6.55 6.43
C LEU A 92 0.43 -6.82 7.69
N ASN A 93 -0.86 -6.50 7.65
CA ASN A 93 -1.76 -6.70 8.78
C ASN A 93 -1.81 -8.17 9.24
N ARG A 94 -1.86 -9.11 8.29
CA ARG A 94 -1.81 -10.54 8.60
C ARG A 94 -0.51 -10.94 9.30
N SER A 95 0.64 -10.44 8.85
CA SER A 95 1.91 -10.71 9.51
C SER A 95 1.97 -10.14 10.93
N LEU A 96 1.34 -8.98 11.17
CA LEU A 96 1.27 -8.39 12.51
C LEU A 96 0.38 -9.21 13.46
N VAL A 97 -0.75 -9.73 12.98
CA VAL A 97 -1.60 -10.65 13.76
C VAL A 97 -0.81 -11.90 14.15
N VAL A 98 -0.03 -12.48 13.23
CA VAL A 98 0.84 -13.63 13.55
C VAL A 98 1.86 -13.28 14.63
N CYS A 99 2.44 -12.07 14.61
CA CYS A 99 3.34 -11.64 15.65
C CYS A 99 2.63 -11.49 17.01
N GLN A 100 1.42 -10.94 17.01
CA GLN A 100 0.60 -10.83 18.22
C GLN A 100 0.29 -12.21 18.82
N ASP A 101 -0.10 -13.19 18.00
CA ASP A 101 -0.37 -14.56 18.46
C ASP A 101 0.88 -15.20 19.08
N LYS A 102 2.05 -14.99 18.48
CA LYS A 102 3.34 -15.46 19.03
C LYS A 102 3.66 -14.80 20.36
N PHE A 103 3.37 -13.52 20.50
CA PHE A 103 3.59 -12.78 21.75
C PHE A 103 2.72 -13.30 22.89
N GLU A 104 1.42 -13.51 22.63
CA GLU A 104 0.50 -14.06 23.63
C GLU A 104 0.87 -15.50 24.03
N ALA A 105 1.34 -16.32 23.07
CA ALA A 105 1.88 -17.64 23.38
C ALA A 105 3.17 -17.58 24.22
N ALA A 106 4.08 -16.65 23.91
CA ALA A 106 5.33 -16.46 24.65
C ALA A 106 5.09 -15.97 26.09
N LYS A 107 4.10 -15.11 26.31
CA LYS A 107 3.68 -14.67 27.66
C LYS A 107 3.30 -15.82 28.59
N LEU A 108 2.77 -16.92 28.05
CA LEU A 108 2.41 -18.11 28.83
C LEU A 108 3.62 -18.96 29.24
N GLN A 109 4.74 -18.84 28.52
CA GLN A 109 5.90 -19.74 28.64
C GLN A 109 7.18 -19.04 29.16
N LYS A 110 7.30 -17.72 29.00
CA LYS A 110 8.53 -16.94 29.24
C LYS A 110 8.31 -15.79 30.22
N ILE A 111 9.42 -15.19 30.67
CA ILE A 111 9.37 -13.95 31.47
C ILE A 111 8.98 -12.80 30.54
N ARG A 112 8.09 -11.90 31.00
CA ARG A 112 7.51 -10.82 30.19
C ARG A 112 8.50 -10.02 29.32
N PRO A 113 9.70 -9.61 29.79
CA PRO A 113 10.64 -8.86 28.95
C PRO A 113 11.16 -9.64 27.74
N GLU A 114 11.34 -10.95 27.87
CA GLU A 114 11.77 -11.82 26.76
C GLU A 114 10.69 -11.92 25.69
N ALA A 115 9.43 -12.05 26.10
CA ALA A 115 8.29 -12.06 25.18
C ALA A 115 8.17 -10.74 24.40
N VAL A 116 8.42 -9.59 25.05
CA VAL A 116 8.40 -8.27 24.39
C VAL A 116 9.50 -8.16 23.32
N ASN A 117 10.72 -8.60 23.62
CA ASN A 117 11.82 -8.60 22.64
C ASN A 117 11.52 -9.50 21.43
N GLU A 118 10.89 -10.65 21.64
CA GLU A 118 10.48 -11.55 20.56
C GLU A 118 9.38 -10.94 19.69
N MET A 119 8.44 -10.21 20.29
CA MET A 119 7.43 -9.45 19.56
C MET A 119 8.07 -8.36 18.69
N GLU A 120 8.99 -7.57 19.26
CA GLU A 120 9.71 -6.53 18.52
C GLU A 120 10.47 -7.12 17.31
N SER A 121 11.17 -8.24 17.51
CA SER A 121 11.88 -8.95 16.44
C SER A 121 10.92 -9.49 15.37
N CYS A 122 9.79 -10.09 15.77
CA CYS A 122 8.79 -10.59 14.84
C CYS A 122 8.24 -9.48 13.95
N VAL A 123 7.82 -8.35 14.54
CA VAL A 123 7.27 -7.23 13.79
C VAL A 123 8.33 -6.61 12.88
N HIS A 124 9.58 -6.50 13.34
CA HIS A 124 10.67 -6.00 12.51
C HIS A 124 10.88 -6.86 11.26
N ASN A 125 10.94 -8.19 11.40
CA ASN A 125 11.09 -9.11 10.28
C ASN A 125 9.88 -9.04 9.33
N ALA A 126 8.66 -9.01 9.87
CA ALA A 126 7.44 -8.87 9.08
C ALA A 126 7.44 -7.58 8.24
N ILE A 127 7.95 -6.49 8.80
CA ILE A 127 8.09 -5.21 8.12
C ILE A 127 9.13 -5.31 7.00
N GLU A 128 10.32 -5.84 7.27
CA GLU A 128 11.37 -5.99 6.26
C GLU A 128 10.92 -6.89 5.10
N GLU A 129 10.27 -8.01 5.39
CA GLU A 129 9.69 -8.89 4.39
C GLU A 129 8.70 -8.15 3.48
N ASN A 130 7.80 -7.36 4.07
CA ASN A 130 6.84 -6.57 3.28
C ASN A 130 7.55 -5.48 2.44
N LEU A 131 8.50 -4.75 3.02
CA LEU A 131 9.28 -3.73 2.30
C LEU A 131 10.03 -4.33 1.10
N ASN A 132 10.57 -5.53 1.23
CA ASN A 132 11.24 -6.24 0.14
C ASN A 132 10.29 -6.61 -1.02
N THR A 133 8.97 -6.65 -0.79
CA THR A 133 7.98 -6.87 -1.86
C THR A 133 7.59 -5.60 -2.61
N LEU A 134 7.76 -4.41 -2.01
CA LEU A 134 7.33 -3.14 -2.62
C LEU A 134 7.94 -2.90 -4.01
N PRO A 135 9.25 -3.10 -4.25
CA PRO A 135 9.83 -2.91 -5.58
C PRO A 135 9.18 -3.79 -6.66
N HIS A 136 8.80 -5.02 -6.30
CA HIS A 136 8.11 -5.93 -7.23
C HIS A 136 6.69 -5.47 -7.55
N ILE A 137 5.98 -4.91 -6.57
CA ILE A 137 4.65 -4.31 -6.78
C ILE A 137 4.76 -3.11 -7.72
N VAL A 138 5.71 -2.21 -7.46
CA VAL A 138 5.98 -1.05 -8.32
C VAL A 138 6.30 -1.50 -9.74
N GLN A 139 7.15 -2.51 -9.92
CA GLN A 139 7.51 -2.99 -11.26
C GLN A 139 6.33 -3.61 -12.01
N ARG A 140 5.45 -4.33 -11.31
CA ARG A 140 4.20 -4.86 -11.88
C ARG A 140 3.29 -3.74 -12.34
N MET A 141 3.11 -2.69 -11.53
CA MET A 141 2.32 -1.51 -11.90
C MET A 141 2.93 -0.77 -13.10
N LYS A 142 4.25 -0.53 -13.11
CA LYS A 142 4.93 0.10 -14.24
C LYS A 142 4.68 -0.65 -15.55
N THR A 143 4.81 -1.97 -15.50
CA THR A 143 4.53 -2.85 -16.64
C THR A 143 3.05 -2.75 -17.06
N ALA A 144 2.12 -2.85 -16.11
CA ALA A 144 0.69 -2.79 -16.39
C ALA A 144 0.25 -1.45 -16.99
N PHE A 145 0.93 -0.35 -16.62
CA PHE A 145 0.57 1.01 -17.02
C PHE A 145 1.43 1.55 -18.17
N ASN A 146 2.31 0.72 -18.75
CA ASN A 146 3.26 1.10 -19.80
C ASN A 146 4.16 2.31 -19.42
N ILE A 147 4.57 2.38 -18.16
CA ILE A 147 5.52 3.39 -17.68
C ILE A 147 6.92 2.96 -18.11
N ALA A 148 7.62 3.81 -18.88
CA ALA A 148 9.01 3.56 -19.27
C ALA A 148 9.90 3.42 -18.02
N ASN A 149 10.80 2.43 -18.03
CA ASN A 149 11.75 2.18 -16.94
C ASN A 149 12.82 3.26 -16.86
#